data_AF-A0A2G6Q379-F1
#
_entry.id   AF-A0A2G6Q379-F1
#
_cell.length_a   1.000
_cell.length_b   1.000
_cell.length_c   1.000
_cell.angle_alpha   90.00
_cell.angle_beta   90.00
_cell.angle_gamma   90.00
#
_symmetry.space_group_name_H-M   'P 1'
#
loop_
_entity.id
_entity.type
_entity.pdbx_description
1 polymer ?
#
loop_
_entity_poly.entity_id
_entity_poly.type
_entity_poly.pdbx_seq_one_letter_code
_entity_poly.pdbx_strand_id
1 'polypeptide(L)'
;MCSTTAALRPKWWIAMSETRASLLFSNLETILQGDQDTVWMALDRCISAINKGISSTINEILHHPDFKKMESLWLGLGYVVQQADVCPNIKIEILDLKKDEILEDFEEFLDLSDSGLFQHLYKSEYDQAGGEPYGCMLLNHEFDCSKRDLMLLRQIASVAASCHCPVIGNVSASVFGLKSLDDLQEVEDFELLFGGPEYRSWRKFREELDTRYVSLVLPRFLARTPYTFSDSTSFFFEEQCRKKEDFSWAPATYAFASLVMRSFYRHGWCIHIRGPRTGGMVHELPPTAISIRGLQEVRPPLEISFSDQQEHKLSEQGFIVLNYYKSMQGICVFSAPTLYVDRIKDDVGSKRFSGSLPYLFLVSRLAHYQKVIQREHVGITSDGKKMEKELSTWLKKLVTTMPNPDRKLRARYPLSNASVTVEEDPANPGFFSVSMVLKPHMQLEGVNAELTLISKLPRDKE
;
A
#
# COMPACT_ATOMS: atom_id res chain seq x y z
N MET A 1 -3.72 -15.01 -37.54
CA MET A 1 -5.00 -15.16 -36.80
C MET A 1 -5.66 -13.80 -36.60
N CYS A 2 -6.05 -13.13 -37.69
CA CYS A 2 -6.80 -11.87 -37.65
C CYS A 2 -8.26 -12.17 -38.02
N SER A 3 -9.08 -12.54 -37.05
CA SER A 3 -10.52 -12.76 -37.25
C SER A 3 -11.35 -12.44 -36.00
N THR A 4 -11.01 -11.38 -35.28
CA THR A 4 -11.71 -10.96 -34.04
C THR A 4 -12.16 -9.49 -34.03
N THR A 5 -12.06 -8.77 -35.15
CA THR A 5 -12.58 -7.39 -35.26
C THR A 5 -14.11 -7.30 -35.34
N ALA A 6 -14.82 -8.43 -35.45
CA ALA A 6 -16.29 -8.47 -35.47
C ALA A 6 -16.93 -8.31 -34.06
N ALA A 7 -16.19 -8.60 -32.98
CA ALA A 7 -16.73 -8.61 -31.62
C ALA A 7 -16.78 -7.22 -30.94
N LEU A 8 -16.12 -6.21 -31.52
CA LEU A 8 -16.03 -4.85 -30.99
C LEU A 8 -17.05 -3.88 -31.59
N ARG A 9 -18.05 -4.35 -32.34
CA ARG A 9 -19.13 -3.48 -32.82
C ARG A 9 -20.10 -3.22 -31.68
N PRO A 10 -20.20 -1.98 -31.16
CA PRO A 10 -21.13 -1.70 -30.09
C PRO A 10 -22.57 -1.94 -30.55
N LYS A 11 -23.46 -2.41 -29.64
CA LYS A 11 -24.88 -2.64 -29.97
C LYS A 11 -25.58 -1.39 -30.52
N TRP A 12 -25.09 -0.19 -30.17
CA TRP A 12 -25.59 1.07 -30.72
C TRP A 12 -25.12 1.34 -32.15
N TRP A 13 -24.00 0.79 -32.62
CA TRP A 13 -23.54 0.91 -34.02
C TRP A 13 -24.45 0.15 -34.98
N ILE A 14 -24.95 -1.02 -34.54
CA ILE A 14 -25.95 -1.82 -35.27
C ILE A 14 -27.33 -1.17 -35.20
N ALA A 15 -27.64 -0.45 -34.11
CA ALA A 15 -28.89 0.30 -33.98
C ALA A 15 -28.86 1.69 -34.67
N MET A 16 -27.68 2.26 -34.92
CA MET A 16 -27.48 3.47 -35.72
C MET A 16 -27.37 3.19 -37.22
N SER A 17 -27.04 1.96 -37.62
CA SER A 17 -26.86 1.65 -39.04
C SER A 17 -28.18 1.74 -39.78
N GLU A 18 -28.18 2.64 -40.75
CA GLU A 18 -29.13 2.89 -41.84
C GLU A 18 -30.36 3.75 -41.52
N THR A 19 -31.18 3.50 -40.50
CA THR A 19 -32.49 4.20 -40.39
C THR A 19 -32.45 5.58 -39.73
N ARG A 20 -31.69 5.79 -38.65
CA ARG A 20 -31.62 7.11 -37.98
C ARG A 20 -30.62 8.07 -38.62
N ALA A 21 -29.51 7.55 -39.14
CA ALA A 21 -28.56 8.34 -39.90
C ALA A 21 -29.21 8.85 -41.19
N SER A 22 -29.92 7.99 -41.95
CA SER A 22 -30.64 8.43 -43.15
C SER A 22 -31.74 9.45 -42.86
N LEU A 23 -32.49 9.33 -41.75
CA LEU A 23 -33.48 10.34 -41.32
C LEU A 23 -32.86 11.69 -40.90
N LEU A 24 -31.66 11.68 -40.32
CA LEU A 24 -30.90 12.90 -40.01
C LEU A 24 -30.36 13.57 -41.28
N PHE A 25 -29.86 12.78 -42.23
CA PHE A 25 -29.33 13.28 -43.51
C PHE A 25 -30.42 13.63 -44.53
N SER A 26 -31.57 12.97 -44.54
CA SER A 26 -32.69 13.26 -45.45
C SER A 26 -33.37 14.60 -45.15
N ASN A 27 -33.31 15.06 -43.90
CA ASN A 27 -33.86 16.35 -43.50
C ASN A 27 -32.87 17.51 -43.67
N LEU A 28 -31.57 17.23 -43.89
CA LEU A 28 -30.56 18.27 -44.03
C LEU A 28 -30.77 19.11 -45.31
N GLU A 29 -31.19 18.50 -46.43
CA GLU A 29 -31.49 19.24 -47.67
C GLU A 29 -32.65 20.25 -47.51
N THR A 30 -33.69 19.88 -46.75
CA THR A 30 -34.84 20.74 -46.46
C THR A 30 -34.52 21.84 -45.44
N ILE A 31 -33.62 21.56 -44.50
CA ILE A 31 -33.18 22.50 -43.46
C ILE A 31 -32.17 23.52 -44.01
N LEU A 32 -31.33 23.13 -44.97
CA LEU A 32 -30.38 24.03 -45.65
C LEU A 32 -31.06 25.13 -46.48
N GLN A 33 -32.36 24.99 -46.79
CA GLN A 33 -33.18 26.02 -47.43
C GLN A 33 -33.86 26.98 -46.42
N GLY A 34 -33.71 26.72 -45.12
CA GLY A 34 -34.28 27.53 -44.04
C GLY A 34 -33.42 28.73 -43.62
N ASP A 35 -33.92 29.49 -42.65
CA ASP A 35 -33.25 30.68 -42.10
C ASP A 35 -31.90 30.33 -41.47
N GLN A 36 -30.95 31.27 -41.44
CA GLN A 36 -29.54 31.00 -41.04
C GLN A 36 -29.44 30.34 -39.65
N ASP A 37 -30.31 30.75 -38.71
CA ASP A 37 -30.40 30.19 -37.36
C ASP A 37 -30.85 28.71 -37.34
N THR A 38 -31.74 28.31 -38.25
CA THR A 38 -32.23 26.93 -38.32
C THR A 38 -31.16 25.95 -38.81
N VAL A 39 -30.27 26.42 -39.70
CA VAL A 39 -29.12 25.66 -40.19
C VAL A 39 -28.10 25.46 -39.06
N TRP A 40 -27.79 26.51 -38.30
CA TRP A 40 -26.90 26.41 -37.13
C TRP A 40 -27.44 25.45 -36.07
N MET A 41 -28.73 25.53 -35.74
CA MET A 41 -29.36 24.60 -34.78
C MET A 41 -29.31 23.13 -35.24
N ALA A 42 -29.43 22.87 -36.54
CA ALA A 42 -29.34 21.51 -37.07
C ALA A 42 -27.89 20.98 -37.07
N LEU A 43 -26.93 21.83 -37.43
CA LEU A 43 -25.50 21.52 -37.30
C LEU A 43 -25.13 21.19 -35.85
N ASP A 44 -25.56 22.00 -34.89
CA ASP A 44 -25.34 21.75 -33.46
C ASP A 44 -25.94 20.42 -32.99
N ARG A 45 -27.13 20.06 -33.49
CA ARG A 45 -27.74 18.76 -33.20
C ARG A 45 -26.93 17.60 -33.77
N CYS A 46 -26.44 17.71 -35.00
CA CYS A 46 -25.58 16.71 -35.63
C CYS A 46 -24.26 16.56 -34.87
N ILE A 47 -23.60 17.66 -34.53
CA ILE A 47 -22.37 17.67 -33.74
C ILE A 47 -22.61 17.05 -32.36
N SER A 48 -23.71 17.41 -31.68
CA SER A 48 -24.07 16.80 -30.40
C SER A 48 -24.34 15.30 -30.51
N ALA A 49 -24.98 14.83 -31.58
CA ALA A 49 -25.21 13.40 -31.81
C ALA A 49 -23.90 12.64 -32.05
N ILE A 50 -22.98 13.20 -32.83
CA ILE A 50 -21.63 12.63 -33.06
C ILE A 50 -20.86 12.60 -31.74
N ASN A 51 -20.83 13.71 -31.00
CA ASN A 51 -20.14 13.79 -29.71
C ASN A 51 -20.67 12.75 -28.73
N LYS A 52 -22.01 12.56 -28.65
CA LYS A 52 -22.61 11.50 -27.83
C LYS A 52 -22.16 10.10 -28.25
N GLY A 53 -22.08 9.82 -29.55
CA GLY A 53 -21.60 8.54 -30.07
C GLY A 53 -20.13 8.27 -29.71
N ILE A 54 -19.26 9.26 -29.94
CA ILE A 54 -17.84 9.16 -29.59
C ILE A 54 -17.68 9.01 -28.07
N SER A 55 -18.36 9.82 -27.27
CA SER A 55 -18.31 9.75 -25.80
C SER A 55 -18.80 8.40 -25.28
N SER A 56 -19.83 7.80 -25.88
CA SER A 56 -20.27 6.44 -25.52
C SER A 56 -19.19 5.41 -25.81
N THR A 57 -18.51 5.53 -26.96
CA THR A 57 -17.43 4.61 -27.37
C THR A 57 -16.24 4.71 -26.42
N ILE A 58 -15.82 5.93 -26.11
CA ILE A 58 -14.69 6.17 -25.21
C ILE A 58 -15.03 5.66 -23.81
N ASN A 59 -16.24 5.89 -23.30
CA ASN A 59 -16.68 5.34 -22.02
C ASN A 59 -16.66 3.80 -22.01
N GLU A 60 -17.05 3.13 -23.09
CA GLU A 60 -16.95 1.67 -23.20
C GLU A 60 -15.49 1.18 -23.17
N ILE A 61 -14.58 1.90 -23.83
CA ILE A 61 -13.13 1.58 -23.84
C ILE A 61 -12.52 1.81 -22.46
N LEU A 62 -12.75 2.98 -21.85
CA LEU A 62 -12.21 3.35 -20.54
C LEU A 62 -12.71 2.42 -19.44
N HIS A 63 -13.98 2.01 -19.48
CA HIS A 63 -14.55 1.11 -18.48
C HIS A 63 -14.31 -0.37 -18.77
N HIS A 64 -13.58 -0.73 -19.83
CA HIS A 64 -13.22 -2.13 -20.09
C HIS A 64 -12.32 -2.65 -18.95
N PRO A 65 -12.57 -3.86 -18.41
CA PRO A 65 -11.84 -4.37 -17.24
C PRO A 65 -10.32 -4.44 -17.47
N ASP A 66 -9.88 -4.86 -18.65
CA ASP A 66 -8.45 -4.95 -18.98
C ASP A 66 -7.78 -3.58 -19.04
N PHE A 67 -8.48 -2.57 -19.59
CA PHE A 67 -7.98 -1.22 -19.65
C PHE A 67 -7.90 -0.61 -18.25
N LYS A 68 -8.96 -0.76 -17.43
CA LYS A 68 -8.94 -0.29 -16.04
C LYS A 68 -7.86 -0.93 -15.19
N LYS A 69 -7.61 -2.23 -15.38
CA LYS A 69 -6.52 -2.92 -14.68
C LYS A 69 -5.19 -2.29 -15.09
N MET A 70 -4.92 -2.12 -16.39
CA MET A 70 -3.67 -1.52 -16.83
C MET A 70 -3.54 -0.05 -16.38
N GLU A 71 -4.61 0.75 -16.52
CA GLU A 71 -4.68 2.14 -16.09
C GLU A 71 -4.40 2.28 -14.58
N SER A 72 -5.01 1.45 -13.74
CA SER A 72 -4.83 1.54 -12.29
C SER A 72 -3.40 1.23 -11.84
N LEU A 73 -2.72 0.28 -12.48
CA LEU A 73 -1.32 -0.05 -12.16
C LEU A 73 -0.40 1.09 -12.59
N TRP A 74 -0.56 1.62 -13.82
CA TRP A 74 0.30 2.69 -14.33
C TRP A 74 0.07 4.03 -13.64
N LEU A 75 -1.18 4.39 -13.34
CA LEU A 75 -1.47 5.60 -12.58
C LEU A 75 -1.00 5.49 -11.13
N GLY A 76 -1.17 4.32 -10.50
CA GLY A 76 -0.65 4.07 -9.15
C GLY A 76 0.88 4.12 -9.09
N LEU A 77 1.56 3.53 -10.07
CA LEU A 77 3.01 3.63 -10.22
C LEU A 77 3.45 5.07 -10.49
N GLY A 78 2.75 5.78 -11.38
CA GLY A 78 3.00 7.20 -11.68
C GLY A 78 2.89 8.07 -10.43
N TYR A 79 1.89 7.80 -9.57
CA TYR A 79 1.76 8.46 -8.27
C TYR A 79 3.00 8.21 -7.38
N VAL A 80 3.47 6.96 -7.26
CA VAL A 80 4.68 6.65 -6.46
C VAL A 80 5.92 7.32 -7.02
N VAL A 81 6.12 7.32 -8.34
CA VAL A 81 7.27 7.97 -8.99
C VAL A 81 7.25 9.48 -8.73
N GLN A 82 6.09 10.13 -8.88
CA GLN A 82 5.95 11.56 -8.58
C GLN A 82 6.29 11.89 -7.12
N GLN A 83 5.90 11.03 -6.16
CA GLN A 83 6.25 11.21 -4.76
C GLN A 83 7.75 10.97 -4.49
N ALA A 84 8.38 10.07 -5.25
CA ALA A 84 9.79 9.77 -5.15
C ALA A 84 10.68 10.88 -5.74
N ASP A 85 10.24 11.56 -6.81
CA ASP A 85 10.97 12.70 -7.41
C ASP A 85 11.24 13.83 -6.41
N VAL A 86 10.36 14.00 -5.42
CA VAL A 86 10.51 15.00 -4.35
C VAL A 86 11.48 14.55 -3.24
N CYS A 87 11.83 13.25 -3.21
CA CYS A 87 12.61 12.61 -2.15
C CYS A 87 13.99 12.15 -2.66
N PRO A 88 15.07 12.94 -2.49
CA PRO A 88 16.43 12.50 -2.81
C PRO A 88 16.83 11.23 -2.05
N ASN A 89 17.72 10.43 -2.67
CA ASN A 89 18.23 9.15 -2.15
C ASN A 89 17.20 8.02 -2.04
N ILE A 90 16.16 8.06 -2.87
CA ILE A 90 15.23 6.95 -3.04
C ILE A 90 15.41 6.40 -4.46
N LYS A 91 15.59 5.09 -4.56
CA LYS A 91 15.62 4.36 -5.83
C LYS A 91 14.39 3.46 -5.88
N ILE A 92 13.75 3.41 -7.04
CA ILE A 92 12.63 2.51 -7.30
C ILE A 92 13.08 1.60 -8.42
N GLU A 93 12.99 0.31 -8.16
CA GLU A 93 13.16 -0.73 -9.17
C GLU A 93 11.81 -1.36 -9.47
N ILE A 94 11.55 -1.59 -10.76
CA ILE A 94 10.28 -2.08 -11.25
C ILE A 94 10.54 -3.45 -11.87
N LEU A 95 9.89 -4.46 -11.33
CA LEU A 95 9.94 -5.82 -11.82
C LEU A 95 8.53 -6.22 -12.27
N ASP A 96 8.36 -6.42 -13.58
CA ASP A 96 7.08 -6.83 -14.16
C ASP A 96 6.96 -8.35 -14.08
N LEU A 97 6.10 -8.83 -13.18
CA LEU A 97 5.85 -10.25 -12.94
C LEU A 97 4.36 -10.48 -12.69
N LYS A 98 3.80 -11.49 -13.36
CA LYS A 98 2.46 -11.97 -13.01
C LYS A 98 2.52 -12.80 -11.73
N LYS A 99 1.41 -12.81 -11.01
CA LYS A 99 1.26 -13.60 -9.78
C LYS A 99 1.51 -15.09 -10.01
N ASP A 100 1.01 -15.62 -11.13
CA ASP A 100 1.16 -17.03 -11.49
C ASP A 100 2.62 -17.36 -11.85
N GLU A 101 3.33 -16.46 -12.52
CA GLU A 101 4.75 -16.63 -12.88
C GLU A 101 5.64 -16.70 -11.61
N ILE A 102 5.32 -15.91 -10.57
CA ILE A 102 6.05 -15.98 -9.28
C ILE A 102 5.78 -17.31 -8.57
N LEU A 103 4.55 -17.82 -8.63
CA LEU A 103 4.21 -19.11 -8.03
C LEU A 103 4.91 -20.26 -8.76
N GLU A 104 4.91 -20.25 -10.10
CA GLU A 104 5.60 -21.23 -10.92
C GLU A 104 7.12 -21.25 -10.65
N ASP A 105 7.75 -20.07 -10.49
CA ASP A 105 9.17 -19.97 -10.08
C ASP A 105 9.42 -20.68 -8.74
N PHE A 106 8.56 -20.46 -7.73
CA PHE A 106 8.71 -21.14 -6.44
C PHE A 106 8.39 -22.64 -6.47
N GLU A 107 7.60 -23.11 -7.44
CA GLU A 107 7.30 -24.54 -7.60
C GLU A 107 8.39 -25.29 -8.39
N GLU A 108 9.13 -24.58 -9.25
CA GLU A 108 10.22 -25.16 -10.05
C GLU A 108 11.43 -25.53 -9.17
N PHE A 109 11.76 -24.70 -8.17
CA PHE A 109 12.92 -24.89 -7.30
C PHE A 109 12.54 -25.57 -5.97
N LEU A 110 13.32 -26.59 -5.58
CA LEU A 110 13.19 -27.23 -4.27
C LEU A 110 13.66 -26.32 -3.12
N ASP A 111 14.74 -25.58 -3.36
CA ASP A 111 15.34 -24.66 -2.40
C ASP A 111 15.01 -23.21 -2.76
N LEU A 112 14.53 -22.46 -1.76
CA LEU A 112 14.18 -21.05 -1.94
C LEU A 112 15.36 -20.18 -2.38
N SER A 113 16.58 -20.57 -2.02
CA SER A 113 17.81 -19.85 -2.36
C SER A 113 18.09 -19.80 -3.87
N ASP A 114 17.47 -20.69 -4.64
CA ASP A 114 17.64 -20.74 -6.09
C ASP A 114 16.49 -20.08 -6.87
N SER A 115 15.39 -19.73 -6.20
CA SER A 115 14.28 -18.97 -6.82
C SER A 115 14.75 -17.66 -7.42
N GLY A 116 14.19 -17.27 -8.57
CA GLY A 116 14.55 -16.04 -9.27
C GLY A 116 14.36 -14.80 -8.40
N LEU A 117 13.29 -14.75 -7.60
CA LEU A 117 13.04 -13.64 -6.67
C LEU A 117 14.13 -13.55 -5.57
N PHE A 118 14.57 -14.69 -5.02
CA PHE A 118 15.64 -14.70 -4.02
C PHE A 118 16.98 -14.28 -4.63
N GLN A 119 17.29 -14.72 -5.85
CA GLN A 119 18.51 -14.30 -6.54
C GLN A 119 18.55 -12.78 -6.72
N HIS A 120 17.44 -12.17 -7.10
CA HIS A 120 17.34 -10.74 -7.32
C HIS A 120 17.35 -9.91 -6.01
N LEU A 121 16.62 -10.33 -4.98
CA LEU A 121 16.56 -9.56 -3.73
C LEU A 121 17.79 -9.81 -2.84
N TYR A 122 18.21 -11.06 -2.72
CA TYR A 122 19.28 -11.47 -1.82
C TYR A 122 20.63 -11.49 -2.53
N LYS A 123 20.83 -12.30 -3.58
CA LYS A 123 22.17 -12.53 -4.14
C LYS A 123 22.73 -11.30 -4.86
N SER A 124 21.96 -10.60 -5.70
CA SER A 124 22.50 -9.46 -6.47
C SER A 124 22.74 -8.21 -5.64
N GLU A 125 21.97 -7.99 -4.57
CA GLU A 125 22.06 -6.76 -3.77
C GLU A 125 22.50 -7.01 -2.32
N TYR A 126 21.69 -7.71 -1.52
CA TYR A 126 21.98 -7.89 -0.10
C TYR A 126 23.28 -8.69 0.15
N ASP A 127 23.53 -9.75 -0.61
CA ASP A 127 24.72 -10.58 -0.46
C ASP A 127 25.96 -10.08 -1.23
N GLN A 128 25.74 -9.17 -2.18
CA GLN A 128 26.79 -8.64 -3.03
C GLN A 128 27.63 -7.56 -2.31
N ALA A 129 28.95 -7.62 -2.49
CA ALA A 129 29.84 -6.59 -1.99
C ALA A 129 29.61 -5.28 -2.76
N GLY A 130 29.23 -4.21 -2.05
CA GLY A 130 28.89 -2.91 -2.63
C GLY A 130 27.46 -2.83 -3.20
N GLY A 131 26.64 -3.86 -3.03
CA GLY A 131 25.22 -3.83 -3.38
C GLY A 131 24.40 -2.93 -2.44
N GLU A 132 23.22 -2.53 -2.90
CA GLU A 132 22.30 -1.67 -2.15
C GLU A 132 21.07 -2.47 -1.70
N PRO A 133 20.95 -2.81 -0.41
CA PRO A 133 19.88 -3.68 0.05
C PRO A 133 18.50 -3.01 -0.08
N TYR A 134 17.54 -3.74 -0.63
CA TYR A 134 16.16 -3.28 -0.76
C TYR A 134 15.51 -3.02 0.59
N GLY A 135 14.96 -1.81 0.78
CA GLY A 135 14.34 -1.41 2.02
C GLY A 135 12.89 -1.90 2.20
N CYS A 136 12.15 -2.06 1.11
CA CYS A 136 10.75 -2.48 1.11
C CYS A 136 10.39 -3.07 -0.25
N MET A 137 9.55 -4.11 -0.26
CA MET A 137 8.98 -4.69 -1.47
C MET A 137 7.48 -4.40 -1.54
N LEU A 138 7.02 -3.90 -2.68
CA LEU A 138 5.61 -3.63 -2.93
C LEU A 138 5.04 -4.71 -3.86
N LEU A 139 4.07 -5.48 -3.37
CA LEU A 139 3.35 -6.45 -4.17
C LEU A 139 2.05 -5.83 -4.66
N ASN A 140 1.94 -5.69 -5.96
CA ASN A 140 0.79 -5.08 -6.60
C ASN A 140 -0.40 -6.04 -6.77
N HIS A 141 -0.28 -7.26 -6.24
CA HIS A 141 -1.25 -8.33 -6.42
C HIS A 141 -2.29 -8.37 -5.31
N GLU A 142 -3.47 -8.82 -5.72
CA GLU A 142 -4.61 -9.27 -4.93
C GLU A 142 -4.35 -10.48 -4.05
N PHE A 143 -4.27 -10.42 -2.71
CA PHE A 143 -4.14 -11.64 -1.90
C PHE A 143 -5.45 -12.05 -1.22
N ASP A 144 -5.74 -13.35 -1.27
CA ASP A 144 -6.89 -14.00 -0.65
C ASP A 144 -6.49 -15.10 0.39
N CYS A 145 -7.50 -15.77 0.96
CA CYS A 145 -7.32 -16.89 1.88
C CYS A 145 -7.18 -18.26 1.18
N SER A 146 -7.03 -18.28 -0.15
CA SER A 146 -6.83 -19.50 -0.92
C SER A 146 -5.52 -20.18 -0.56
N LYS A 147 -5.47 -21.50 -0.75
CA LYS A 147 -4.24 -22.28 -0.49
C LYS A 147 -3.08 -21.82 -1.37
N ARG A 148 -3.35 -21.41 -2.62
CA ARG A 148 -2.34 -20.90 -3.55
C ARG A 148 -1.72 -19.61 -3.04
N ASP A 149 -2.56 -18.65 -2.67
CA ASP A 149 -2.11 -17.35 -2.15
C ASP A 149 -1.37 -17.48 -0.83
N LEU A 150 -1.86 -18.35 0.07
CA LEU A 150 -1.16 -18.63 1.32
C LEU A 150 0.20 -19.28 1.10
N MET A 151 0.33 -20.18 0.12
CA MET A 151 1.63 -20.77 -0.24
C MET A 151 2.57 -19.71 -0.81
N LEU A 152 2.09 -18.88 -1.74
CA LEU A 152 2.86 -17.79 -2.32
C LEU A 152 3.34 -16.79 -1.25
N LEU A 153 2.43 -16.33 -0.38
CA LEU A 153 2.76 -15.41 0.71
C LEU A 153 3.75 -16.01 1.71
N ARG A 154 3.70 -17.32 1.98
CA ARG A 154 4.71 -18.00 2.81
C ARG A 154 6.09 -17.95 2.19
N GLN A 155 6.23 -18.28 0.91
CA GLN A 155 7.53 -18.25 0.26
C GLN A 155 8.07 -16.84 0.16
N ILE A 156 7.22 -15.87 -0.19
CA ILE A 156 7.60 -14.46 -0.18
C ILE A 156 8.00 -13.99 1.22
N ALA A 157 7.28 -14.39 2.27
CA ALA A 157 7.62 -14.04 3.65
C ALA A 157 9.00 -14.59 4.04
N SER A 158 9.33 -15.81 3.62
CA SER A 158 10.62 -16.43 3.92
C SER A 158 11.78 -15.75 3.18
N VAL A 159 11.58 -15.39 1.90
CA VAL A 159 12.53 -14.58 1.13
C VAL A 159 12.72 -13.21 1.79
N ALA A 160 11.62 -12.54 2.14
CA ALA A 160 11.60 -11.24 2.80
C ALA A 160 12.32 -11.24 4.16
N ALA A 161 12.13 -12.30 4.95
CA ALA A 161 12.80 -12.49 6.23
C ALA A 161 14.31 -12.67 6.06
N SER A 162 14.74 -13.35 4.99
CA SER A 162 16.15 -13.60 4.69
C SER A 162 16.89 -12.34 4.26
N CYS A 163 16.25 -11.45 3.48
CA CYS A 163 16.85 -10.19 3.04
C CYS A 163 16.54 -8.99 3.95
N HIS A 164 15.79 -9.21 5.04
CA HIS A 164 15.27 -8.14 5.90
C HIS A 164 14.55 -7.04 5.11
N CYS A 165 13.62 -7.41 4.24
CA CYS A 165 12.86 -6.48 3.40
C CYS A 165 11.36 -6.66 3.67
N PRO A 166 10.70 -5.76 4.42
CA PRO A 166 9.27 -5.83 4.63
C PRO A 166 8.47 -5.71 3.33
N VAL A 167 7.46 -6.56 3.20
CA VAL A 167 6.60 -6.75 2.04
C VAL A 167 5.23 -6.18 2.31
N ILE A 168 4.72 -5.41 1.36
CA ILE A 168 3.43 -4.75 1.46
C ILE A 168 2.57 -5.18 0.28
N GLY A 169 1.48 -5.89 0.56
CA GLY A 169 0.53 -6.39 -0.44
C GLY A 169 -0.86 -5.78 -0.28
N ASN A 170 -1.75 -6.05 -1.25
CA ASN A 170 -3.15 -5.66 -1.16
C ASN A 170 -4.04 -6.84 -0.75
N VAL A 171 -5.12 -6.54 -0.04
CA VAL A 171 -6.13 -7.54 0.35
C VAL A 171 -7.26 -7.58 -0.66
N SER A 172 -7.66 -8.77 -1.08
CA SER A 172 -8.91 -8.96 -1.83
C SER A 172 -10.12 -9.07 -0.90
N ALA A 173 -11.30 -8.62 -1.35
CA ALA A 173 -12.57 -8.79 -0.61
C ALA A 173 -12.84 -10.26 -0.21
N SER A 174 -12.33 -11.20 -1.00
CA SER A 174 -12.46 -12.64 -0.77
C SER A 174 -11.82 -13.11 0.54
N VAL A 175 -10.86 -12.37 1.12
CA VAL A 175 -10.31 -12.66 2.45
C VAL A 175 -11.38 -12.64 3.54
N PHE A 176 -12.41 -11.82 3.37
CA PHE A 176 -13.52 -11.69 4.31
C PHE A 176 -14.72 -12.56 3.94
N GLY A 177 -14.60 -13.40 2.90
CA GLY A 177 -15.73 -14.16 2.35
C GLY A 177 -16.73 -13.29 1.57
N LEU A 178 -16.34 -12.06 1.21
CA LEU A 178 -17.19 -11.09 0.52
C LEU A 178 -16.84 -11.00 -0.97
N LYS A 179 -17.81 -10.56 -1.78
CA LYS A 179 -17.62 -10.31 -3.22
C LYS A 179 -17.11 -8.90 -3.51
N SER A 180 -17.55 -7.93 -2.70
CA SER A 180 -17.14 -6.54 -2.77
C SER A 180 -16.61 -6.08 -1.42
N LEU A 181 -15.67 -5.15 -1.41
CA LEU A 181 -15.22 -4.50 -0.18
C LEU A 181 -16.31 -3.63 0.44
N ASP A 182 -17.31 -3.19 -0.32
CA ASP A 182 -18.43 -2.38 0.17
C ASP A 182 -19.21 -3.06 1.31
N ASP A 183 -19.38 -4.38 1.22
CA ASP A 183 -20.12 -5.17 2.21
C ASP A 183 -19.37 -5.31 3.55
N LEU A 184 -18.09 -4.89 3.59
CA LEU A 184 -17.25 -4.97 4.79
C LEU A 184 -17.74 -4.03 5.90
N GLN A 185 -18.52 -3.00 5.55
CA GLN A 185 -19.17 -2.11 6.52
C GLN A 185 -20.21 -2.82 7.39
N GLU A 186 -20.81 -3.91 6.89
CA GLU A 186 -21.85 -4.66 7.60
C GLU A 186 -21.26 -5.69 8.58
N VAL A 187 -19.97 -5.98 8.49
CA VAL A 187 -19.30 -6.93 9.37
C VAL A 187 -18.98 -6.26 10.70
N GLU A 188 -19.66 -6.70 11.76
CA GLU A 188 -19.45 -6.18 13.12
C GLU A 188 -18.28 -6.85 13.84
N ASP A 189 -18.05 -8.16 13.63
CA ASP A 189 -17.06 -8.95 14.37
C ASP A 189 -16.13 -9.74 13.45
N PHE A 190 -14.93 -9.19 13.25
CA PHE A 190 -13.87 -9.82 12.48
C PHE A 190 -13.19 -10.97 13.23
N GLU A 191 -13.20 -10.96 14.57
CA GLU A 191 -12.58 -12.03 15.36
C GLU A 191 -13.38 -13.32 15.22
N LEU A 192 -14.71 -13.22 15.29
CA LEU A 192 -15.60 -14.36 15.04
C LEU A 192 -15.46 -14.90 13.61
N LEU A 193 -15.37 -14.00 12.63
CA LEU A 193 -15.20 -14.36 11.21
C LEU A 193 -13.94 -15.19 10.98
N PHE A 194 -12.77 -14.71 11.41
CA PHE A 194 -11.51 -15.44 11.28
C PHE A 194 -11.37 -16.62 12.26
N GLY A 195 -12.23 -16.69 13.29
CA GLY A 195 -12.35 -17.81 14.21
C GLY A 195 -12.94 -19.07 13.57
N GLY A 196 -13.63 -18.93 12.43
CA GLY A 196 -14.23 -20.03 11.68
C GLY A 196 -13.24 -21.13 11.26
N PRO A 197 -13.76 -22.33 10.90
CA PRO A 197 -12.93 -23.46 10.46
C PRO A 197 -12.26 -23.22 9.10
N GLU A 198 -12.87 -22.41 8.22
CA GLU A 198 -12.36 -22.09 6.89
C GLU A 198 -11.03 -21.33 6.97
N TYR A 199 -10.89 -20.43 7.95
CA TYR A 199 -9.69 -19.63 8.18
C TYR A 199 -8.62 -20.32 9.03
N ARG A 200 -8.72 -21.64 9.24
CA ARG A 200 -7.72 -22.39 10.01
C ARG A 200 -6.32 -22.29 9.39
N SER A 201 -6.23 -22.35 8.06
CA SER A 201 -4.95 -22.21 7.34
C SER A 201 -4.40 -20.79 7.46
N TRP A 202 -5.27 -19.78 7.38
CA TRP A 202 -4.93 -18.37 7.56
C TRP A 202 -4.38 -18.08 8.96
N ARG A 203 -5.06 -18.57 10.01
CA ARG A 203 -4.58 -18.44 11.39
C ARG A 203 -3.22 -19.10 11.61
N LYS A 204 -3.05 -20.32 11.11
CA LYS A 204 -1.74 -21.00 11.18
C LYS A 204 -0.64 -20.22 10.47
N PHE A 205 -0.95 -19.64 9.30
CA PHE A 205 -0.02 -18.79 8.58
C PHE A 205 0.40 -17.58 9.41
N ARG A 206 -0.55 -16.85 10.02
CA ARG A 206 -0.26 -15.69 10.89
C ARG A 206 0.58 -16.04 12.12
N GLU A 207 0.60 -17.29 12.56
CA GLU A 207 1.42 -17.74 13.69
C GLU A 207 2.88 -18.04 13.29
N GLU A 208 3.21 -18.05 11.99
CA GLU A 208 4.57 -18.30 11.49
C GLU A 208 5.44 -17.04 11.62
N LEU A 209 6.68 -17.20 12.09
CA LEU A 209 7.59 -16.07 12.40
C LEU A 209 7.92 -15.17 11.21
N ASP A 210 7.94 -15.73 10.00
CA ASP A 210 8.29 -15.00 8.77
C ASP A 210 7.18 -14.03 8.35
N THR A 211 5.93 -14.26 8.79
CA THR A 211 4.80 -13.36 8.49
C THR A 211 4.92 -11.98 9.12
N ARG A 212 5.89 -11.78 10.02
CA ARG A 212 6.27 -10.45 10.50
C ARG A 212 6.65 -9.54 9.34
N TYR A 213 7.29 -10.08 8.30
CA TYR A 213 7.69 -9.29 7.12
C TYR A 213 6.55 -9.03 6.14
N VAL A 214 5.33 -9.53 6.37
CA VAL A 214 4.21 -9.32 5.47
C VAL A 214 3.16 -8.42 6.13
N SER A 215 2.84 -7.33 5.46
CA SER A 215 1.72 -6.45 5.79
C SER A 215 0.79 -6.35 4.60
N LEU A 216 -0.51 -6.40 4.86
CA LEU A 216 -1.53 -6.24 3.81
C LEU A 216 -2.35 -4.97 4.05
N VAL A 217 -2.61 -4.23 2.97
CA VAL A 217 -3.24 -2.91 3.00
C VAL A 217 -4.59 -2.95 2.30
N LEU A 218 -5.57 -2.23 2.85
CA LEU A 218 -6.88 -1.94 2.27
C LEU A 218 -7.37 -0.55 2.70
N PRO A 219 -8.36 0.06 2.04
CA PRO A 219 -8.90 -0.27 0.73
C PRO A 219 -8.18 0.50 -0.39
N ARG A 220 -8.57 0.26 -1.64
CA ARG A 220 -8.02 0.98 -2.81
C ARG A 220 -8.35 2.47 -2.74
N PHE A 221 -7.49 3.30 -3.33
CA PHE A 221 -7.65 4.76 -3.36
C PHE A 221 -7.91 5.26 -4.78
N LEU A 222 -8.49 6.45 -4.91
CA LEU A 222 -8.83 7.03 -6.22
C LEU A 222 -7.55 7.47 -6.94
N ALA A 223 -7.27 6.88 -8.11
CA ALA A 223 -6.09 7.20 -8.91
C ALA A 223 -6.25 8.53 -9.67
N ARG A 224 -7.45 8.78 -10.20
CA ARG A 224 -7.78 9.90 -11.09
C ARG A 224 -9.22 10.33 -10.91
N THR A 225 -9.52 11.62 -11.08
CA THR A 225 -10.90 12.10 -11.20
C THR A 225 -11.48 11.83 -12.59
N PRO A 226 -12.79 11.53 -12.71
CA PRO A 226 -13.43 11.35 -14.01
C PRO A 226 -13.14 12.50 -14.98
N TYR A 227 -12.92 12.18 -16.25
CA TYR A 227 -12.58 13.16 -17.27
C TYR A 227 -13.77 14.07 -17.54
N THR A 228 -13.52 15.38 -17.43
CA THR A 228 -14.44 16.43 -17.85
C THR A 228 -13.70 17.36 -18.80
N PHE A 229 -13.97 17.23 -20.09
CA PHE A 229 -13.46 18.15 -21.11
C PHE A 229 -14.57 19.11 -21.51
N SER A 230 -14.43 20.36 -21.09
CA SER A 230 -15.34 21.45 -21.44
C SER A 230 -14.57 22.63 -22.05
N ASP A 231 -13.81 22.38 -23.12
CA ASP A 231 -13.30 23.48 -23.94
C ASP A 231 -14.31 23.78 -25.04
N SER A 232 -14.80 25.02 -25.06
CA SER A 232 -15.82 25.51 -26.00
C SER A 232 -15.46 25.36 -27.49
N THR A 233 -14.18 25.10 -27.81
CA THR A 233 -13.65 24.94 -29.16
C THR A 233 -13.40 23.49 -29.58
N SER A 234 -13.53 22.53 -28.66
CA SER A 234 -13.09 21.13 -28.84
C SER A 234 -14.19 20.13 -28.46
N PHE A 235 -13.99 18.87 -28.86
CA PHE A 235 -14.84 17.73 -28.51
C PHE A 235 -15.29 17.74 -27.04
N PHE A 236 -16.61 17.71 -26.79
CA PHE A 236 -17.17 17.64 -25.44
C PHE A 236 -17.21 16.20 -24.95
N PHE A 237 -16.39 15.87 -23.95
CA PHE A 237 -16.36 14.56 -23.31
C PHE A 237 -16.61 14.69 -21.81
N GLU A 238 -17.59 13.92 -21.35
CA GLU A 238 -17.88 13.74 -19.93
C GLU A 238 -17.90 12.23 -19.66
N GLU A 239 -16.97 11.78 -18.82
CA GLU A 239 -16.87 10.39 -18.41
C GLU A 239 -18.08 10.02 -17.53
N GLN A 240 -18.82 8.99 -17.92
CA GLN A 240 -20.05 8.59 -17.22
C GLN A 240 -19.77 7.53 -16.16
N CYS A 241 -19.34 7.95 -14.98
CA CYS A 241 -19.21 7.05 -13.82
C CYS A 241 -20.56 6.94 -13.08
N ARG A 242 -21.24 5.79 -13.17
CA ARG A 242 -22.52 5.56 -12.47
C ARG A 242 -22.35 4.70 -11.23
N LYS A 243 -21.46 3.70 -11.31
CA LYS A 243 -21.13 2.78 -10.23
C LYS A 243 -19.78 3.14 -9.63
N LYS A 244 -19.52 2.67 -8.41
CA LYS A 244 -18.19 2.76 -7.80
C LYS A 244 -17.13 2.05 -8.63
N GLU A 245 -17.47 0.91 -9.23
CA GLU A 245 -16.59 0.14 -10.11
C GLU A 245 -16.15 0.89 -11.38
N ASP A 246 -16.86 1.96 -11.75
CA ASP A 246 -16.53 2.76 -12.94
C ASP A 246 -15.34 3.69 -12.68
N PHE A 247 -15.04 4.02 -11.43
CA PHE A 247 -13.90 4.84 -11.07
C PHE A 247 -12.57 4.08 -11.18
N SER A 248 -11.50 4.79 -11.55
CA SER A 248 -10.15 4.22 -11.62
C SER A 248 -9.54 4.14 -10.21
N TRP A 249 -9.69 2.98 -9.57
CA TRP A 249 -9.13 2.68 -8.25
C TRP A 249 -7.70 2.14 -8.34
N ALA A 250 -6.75 2.84 -7.74
CA ALA A 250 -5.38 2.39 -7.60
C ALA A 250 -5.19 1.52 -6.34
N PRO A 251 -4.30 0.51 -6.40
CA PRO A 251 -3.96 -0.34 -5.26
C PRO A 251 -3.41 0.44 -4.05
N ALA A 252 -3.85 0.08 -2.85
CA ALA A 252 -3.53 0.79 -1.60
C ALA A 252 -2.03 0.79 -1.26
N THR A 253 -1.30 -0.23 -1.72
CA THR A 253 0.16 -0.37 -1.56
C THR A 253 0.92 0.85 -2.04
N TYR A 254 0.49 1.49 -3.13
CA TYR A 254 1.14 2.68 -3.67
C TYR A 254 0.95 3.91 -2.77
N ALA A 255 -0.25 4.12 -2.24
CA ALA A 255 -0.49 5.18 -1.27
C ALA A 255 0.34 4.96 0.00
N PHE A 256 0.42 3.73 0.50
CA PHE A 256 1.24 3.40 1.66
C PHE A 256 2.74 3.59 1.39
N ALA A 257 3.23 3.21 0.22
CA ALA A 257 4.61 3.40 -0.19
C ALA A 257 5.03 4.88 -0.13
N SER A 258 4.15 5.80 -0.52
CA SER A 258 4.41 7.24 -0.41
C SER A 258 4.68 7.69 1.04
N LEU A 259 4.03 7.07 2.03
CA LEU A 259 4.27 7.34 3.44
C LEU A 259 5.65 6.84 3.88
N VAL A 260 6.03 5.63 3.45
CA VAL A 260 7.34 5.02 3.74
C VAL A 260 8.47 5.90 3.18
N MET A 261 8.37 6.27 1.90
CA MET A 261 9.35 7.13 1.21
C MET A 261 9.49 8.49 1.91
N ARG A 262 8.36 9.14 2.23
CA ARG A 262 8.35 10.43 2.92
C ARG A 262 8.94 10.37 4.33
N SER A 263 8.71 9.25 5.04
CA SER A 263 9.28 9.01 6.36
C SER A 263 10.81 8.90 6.28
N PHE A 264 11.29 8.10 5.33
CA PHE A 264 12.72 7.94 5.05
C PHE A 264 13.38 9.27 4.66
N TYR A 265 12.77 10.04 3.75
CA TYR A 265 13.31 11.32 3.33
C TYR A 265 13.42 12.34 4.49
N ARG A 266 12.40 12.44 5.34
CA ARG A 266 12.38 13.44 6.42
C ARG A 266 13.25 13.09 7.62
N HIS A 267 13.38 11.80 7.92
CA HIS A 267 13.94 11.33 9.19
C HIS A 267 15.12 10.38 9.04
N GLY A 268 15.34 9.83 7.84
CA GLY A 268 16.31 8.75 7.58
C GLY A 268 15.80 7.36 7.95
N TRP A 269 14.56 7.26 8.49
CA TRP A 269 13.97 6.03 9.03
C TRP A 269 12.49 5.93 8.69
N CYS A 270 12.01 4.71 8.48
CA CYS A 270 10.61 4.43 8.11
C CYS A 270 9.71 4.13 9.33
N ILE A 271 9.85 4.90 10.42
CA ILE A 271 9.09 4.66 11.66
C ILE A 271 7.84 5.54 11.74
N HIS A 272 7.93 6.72 11.13
CA HIS A 272 6.88 7.74 11.13
C HIS A 272 5.96 7.56 9.93
N ILE A 273 5.26 6.42 9.90
CA ILE A 273 4.34 6.02 8.81
C ILE A 273 2.88 5.90 9.27
N ARG A 274 2.62 6.14 10.56
CA ARG A 274 1.29 6.09 11.18
C ARG A 274 0.94 7.38 11.91
N GLY A 275 -0.35 7.60 12.11
CA GLY A 275 -0.99 8.71 12.80
C GLY A 275 -1.06 10.01 11.99
N PRO A 276 -2.14 10.80 12.17
CA PRO A 276 -2.46 11.93 11.29
C PRO A 276 -1.42 13.05 11.37
N ARG A 277 -0.88 13.30 12.57
CA ARG A 277 0.15 14.32 12.79
C ARG A 277 1.55 13.76 12.64
N THR A 278 1.73 12.45 12.76
CA THR A 278 3.02 11.75 12.91
C THR A 278 3.63 11.27 11.61
N GLY A 279 3.02 11.57 10.47
CA GLY A 279 3.55 11.25 9.14
C GLY A 279 2.74 10.21 8.37
N GLY A 280 1.70 9.62 8.98
CA GLY A 280 0.81 8.65 8.34
C GLY A 280 -0.31 9.27 7.52
N MET A 281 -0.19 10.52 7.08
CA MET A 281 -1.16 11.18 6.23
C MET A 281 -0.67 11.22 4.79
N VAL A 282 -1.47 10.65 3.89
CA VAL A 282 -1.26 10.71 2.44
C VAL A 282 -1.79 12.05 1.96
N HIS A 283 -0.96 12.77 1.21
CA HIS A 283 -1.28 14.07 0.64
C HIS A 283 -1.42 13.93 -0.89
N GLU A 284 -1.88 14.99 -1.56
CA GLU A 284 -1.88 15.08 -3.03
C GLU A 284 -2.76 14.02 -3.72
N LEU A 285 -3.92 13.74 -3.11
CA LEU A 285 -4.93 12.91 -3.73
C LEU A 285 -5.78 13.74 -4.72
N PRO A 286 -6.35 13.11 -5.75
CA PRO A 286 -7.26 13.79 -6.66
C PRO A 286 -8.41 14.47 -5.89
N PRO A 287 -8.89 15.64 -6.34
CA PRO A 287 -9.91 16.38 -5.62
C PRO A 287 -11.18 15.55 -5.42
N THR A 288 -11.75 15.67 -4.23
CA THR A 288 -12.89 14.88 -3.76
C THR A 288 -14.24 15.35 -4.31
N ALA A 289 -14.30 16.56 -4.87
CA ALA A 289 -15.51 17.11 -5.46
C ALA A 289 -15.68 16.54 -6.88
N ILE A 290 -16.59 15.60 -7.03
CA ILE A 290 -16.93 14.97 -8.31
C ILE A 290 -18.27 15.53 -8.74
N SER A 291 -18.35 16.08 -9.96
CA SER A 291 -19.63 16.49 -10.53
C SER A 291 -20.34 15.25 -11.07
N ILE A 292 -21.45 14.87 -10.45
CA ILE A 292 -22.31 13.80 -10.94
C ILE A 292 -23.61 14.45 -11.38
N ARG A 293 -23.87 14.45 -12.70
CA ARG A 293 -25.10 15.06 -13.29
C ARG A 293 -25.27 16.54 -12.93
N GLY A 294 -24.16 17.29 -12.86
CA GLY A 294 -24.17 18.73 -12.55
C GLY A 294 -24.28 19.08 -11.07
N LEU A 295 -24.43 18.10 -10.17
CA LEU A 295 -24.32 18.30 -8.72
C LEU A 295 -22.89 17.98 -8.28
N GLN A 296 -22.25 18.90 -7.56
CA GLN A 296 -20.97 18.63 -6.93
C GLN A 296 -21.19 17.82 -5.65
N GLU A 297 -20.81 16.55 -5.69
CA GLU A 297 -20.80 15.67 -4.51
C GLU A 297 -19.35 15.51 -4.04
N VAL A 298 -19.08 15.77 -2.76
CA VAL A 298 -17.76 15.53 -2.17
C VAL A 298 -17.71 14.08 -1.71
N ARG A 299 -16.98 13.23 -2.45
CA ARG A 299 -16.75 11.84 -2.09
C ARG A 299 -15.33 11.63 -1.56
N PRO A 300 -15.15 10.78 -0.54
CA PRO A 300 -13.81 10.41 -0.11
C PRO A 300 -13.06 9.73 -1.26
N PRO A 301 -11.74 9.95 -1.40
CA PRO A 301 -10.92 9.34 -2.45
C PRO A 301 -10.52 7.90 -2.10
N LEU A 302 -11.45 7.17 -1.47
CA LEU A 302 -11.31 5.78 -1.03
C LEU A 302 -12.56 5.00 -1.47
N GLU A 303 -12.37 3.73 -1.78
CA GLU A 303 -13.47 2.84 -2.16
C GLU A 303 -14.51 2.71 -1.04
N ILE A 304 -14.02 2.61 0.20
CA ILE A 304 -14.80 2.52 1.43
C ILE A 304 -14.15 3.33 2.55
N SER A 305 -14.96 3.85 3.46
CA SER A 305 -14.52 4.50 4.70
C SER A 305 -14.90 3.67 5.90
N PHE A 306 -14.01 3.60 6.90
CA PHE A 306 -14.22 2.82 8.12
C PHE A 306 -14.49 3.72 9.31
N SER A 307 -15.27 3.23 10.27
CA SER A 307 -15.32 3.82 11.61
C SER A 307 -14.04 3.49 12.38
N ASP A 308 -13.70 4.30 13.39
CA ASP A 308 -12.51 4.07 14.22
C ASP A 308 -12.54 2.70 14.92
N GLN A 309 -13.73 2.21 15.29
CA GLN A 309 -13.90 0.87 15.87
C GLN A 309 -13.62 -0.25 14.85
N GLN A 310 -14.08 -0.10 13.61
CA GLN A 310 -13.82 -1.07 12.56
C GLN A 310 -12.34 -1.07 12.15
N GLU A 311 -11.72 0.11 12.05
CA GLU A 311 -10.28 0.24 11.80
C GLU A 311 -9.48 -0.49 12.88
N HIS A 312 -9.83 -0.29 14.15
CA HIS A 312 -9.15 -0.94 15.26
C HIS A 312 -9.26 -2.46 15.18
N LYS A 313 -10.48 -2.99 14.97
CA LYS A 313 -10.70 -4.44 14.84
C LYS A 313 -9.96 -5.04 13.63
N LEU A 314 -9.91 -4.34 12.50
CA LEU A 314 -9.14 -4.78 11.32
C LEU A 314 -7.63 -4.76 11.61
N SER A 315 -7.15 -3.75 12.34
CA SER A 315 -5.75 -3.68 12.78
C SER A 315 -5.37 -4.84 13.70
N GLU A 316 -6.26 -5.26 14.61
CA GLU A 316 -6.03 -6.42 15.47
C GLU A 316 -5.93 -7.72 14.63
N GLN A 317 -6.62 -7.77 13.49
CA GLN A 317 -6.49 -8.84 12.51
C GLN A 317 -5.26 -8.72 11.60
N GLY A 318 -4.38 -7.75 11.83
CA GLY A 318 -3.10 -7.63 11.12
C GLY A 318 -3.17 -6.87 9.81
N PHE A 319 -4.27 -6.17 9.53
CA PHE A 319 -4.45 -5.38 8.32
C PHE A 319 -4.13 -3.90 8.53
N ILE A 320 -3.49 -3.29 7.55
CA ILE A 320 -3.28 -1.85 7.49
C ILE A 320 -4.47 -1.22 6.77
N VAL A 321 -5.16 -0.29 7.45
CA VAL A 321 -6.35 0.35 6.91
C VAL A 321 -6.06 1.80 6.56
N LEU A 322 -6.31 2.17 5.30
CA LEU A 322 -6.36 3.55 4.85
C LEU A 322 -7.76 4.10 5.18
N ASN A 323 -7.82 5.17 5.97
CA ASN A 323 -9.10 5.79 6.33
C ASN A 323 -9.13 7.29 5.95
N TYR A 324 -10.29 7.80 5.57
CA TYR A 324 -10.43 9.21 5.19
C TYR A 324 -10.70 10.09 6.41
N TYR A 325 -9.76 10.99 6.71
CA TYR A 325 -9.86 11.91 7.82
C TYR A 325 -10.59 13.20 7.41
N LYS A 326 -11.89 13.25 7.71
CA LYS A 326 -12.81 14.32 7.25
C LYS A 326 -12.35 15.75 7.55
N SER A 327 -11.73 16.00 8.71
CA SER A 327 -11.35 17.36 9.12
C SER A 327 -10.07 17.88 8.47
N MET A 328 -9.14 16.99 8.10
CA MET A 328 -7.92 17.38 7.36
C MET A 328 -8.00 17.10 5.87
N GLN A 329 -9.12 16.52 5.40
CA GLN A 329 -9.36 16.19 3.98
C GLN A 329 -8.23 15.36 3.37
N GLY A 330 -7.83 14.27 4.03
CA GLY A 330 -6.75 13.39 3.57
C GLY A 330 -6.94 11.96 4.03
N ILE A 331 -6.21 11.04 3.40
CA ILE A 331 -6.17 9.64 3.84
C ILE A 331 -5.14 9.53 4.96
N CYS A 332 -5.50 8.84 6.04
CA CYS A 332 -4.66 8.61 7.19
C CYS A 332 -4.58 7.12 7.51
N VAL A 333 -3.38 6.68 7.88
CA VAL A 333 -3.12 5.37 8.47
C VAL A 333 -2.94 5.56 9.97
N PHE A 334 -3.81 4.97 10.79
CA PHE A 334 -3.70 5.06 12.25
C PHE A 334 -2.79 3.98 12.82
N SER A 335 -2.92 2.76 12.29
CA SER A 335 -2.18 1.58 12.69
C SER A 335 -1.44 0.96 11.49
N ALA A 336 -0.26 0.39 11.75
CA ALA A 336 0.52 -0.31 10.72
C ALA A 336 0.99 -1.67 11.25
N PRO A 337 0.07 -2.62 11.47
CA PRO A 337 0.42 -3.97 11.88
C PRO A 337 1.00 -4.81 10.74
N THR A 338 1.61 -5.92 11.12
CA THR A 338 2.00 -7.03 10.25
C THR A 338 1.00 -8.17 10.43
N LEU A 339 1.01 -9.17 9.56
CA LEU A 339 0.11 -10.32 9.68
C LEU A 339 0.40 -11.19 10.90
N TYR A 340 1.62 -11.12 11.45
CA TYR A 340 2.08 -11.96 12.53
C TYR A 340 1.27 -11.82 13.83
N VAL A 341 0.92 -12.96 14.40
CA VAL A 341 0.32 -13.09 15.73
C VAL A 341 1.13 -14.08 16.55
N ASP A 342 1.60 -13.62 17.70
CA ASP A 342 2.34 -14.47 18.63
C ASP A 342 1.42 -15.49 19.32
N ARG A 343 1.87 -16.75 19.40
CA ARG A 343 1.18 -17.83 20.12
C ARG A 343 1.32 -17.73 21.64
N ILE A 344 2.40 -17.16 22.15
CA ILE A 344 2.75 -17.21 23.57
C ILE A 344 2.06 -16.05 24.30
N LYS A 345 1.33 -16.35 25.40
CA LYS A 345 0.53 -15.35 26.12
C LYS A 345 1.29 -14.52 27.17
N ASP A 346 2.58 -14.78 27.41
CA ASP A 346 3.18 -14.39 28.70
C ASP A 346 3.85 -13.01 28.78
N ASP A 347 4.21 -12.35 27.67
CA ASP A 347 4.79 -10.99 27.71
C ASP A 347 4.10 -10.01 26.75
N VAL A 348 3.08 -9.29 27.24
CA VAL A 348 2.23 -8.39 26.43
C VAL A 348 3.04 -7.26 25.78
N GLY A 349 4.17 -6.86 26.37
CA GLY A 349 5.01 -5.78 25.88
C GLY A 349 5.80 -6.14 24.63
N SER A 350 6.58 -7.24 24.66
CA SER A 350 7.44 -7.68 23.56
C SER A 350 6.66 -8.09 22.30
N LYS A 351 5.43 -8.61 22.47
CA LYS A 351 4.55 -9.03 21.37
C LYS A 351 4.18 -7.90 20.42
N ARG A 352 3.82 -6.73 20.96
CA ARG A 352 3.35 -5.60 20.14
C ARG A 352 4.46 -5.01 19.27
N PHE A 353 5.71 -5.08 19.72
CA PHE A 353 6.84 -4.63 18.91
C PHE A 353 7.10 -5.54 17.72
N SER A 354 7.00 -6.87 17.93
CA SER A 354 7.29 -7.86 16.89
C SER A 354 6.25 -7.89 15.77
N GLY A 355 4.99 -7.54 16.08
CA GLY A 355 3.89 -7.50 15.12
C GLY A 355 3.67 -6.15 14.43
N SER A 356 4.56 -5.17 14.60
CA SER A 356 4.35 -3.79 14.13
C SER A 356 5.39 -3.39 13.08
N LEU A 357 4.90 -2.98 11.91
CA LEU A 357 5.71 -2.69 10.74
C LEU A 357 6.75 -1.54 10.95
N PRO A 358 6.43 -0.41 11.62
CA PRO A 358 7.40 0.63 11.92
C PRO A 358 8.67 0.14 12.64
N TYR A 359 8.52 -0.76 13.61
CA TYR A 359 9.67 -1.29 14.35
C TYR A 359 10.40 -2.35 13.54
N LEU A 360 9.70 -3.11 12.70
CA LEU A 360 10.34 -4.02 11.76
C LEU A 360 11.20 -3.29 10.74
N PHE A 361 10.75 -2.14 10.21
CA PHE A 361 11.57 -1.29 9.34
C PHE A 361 12.86 -0.83 10.03
N LEU A 362 12.77 -0.48 11.32
CA LEU A 362 13.95 -0.10 12.11
C LEU A 362 14.94 -1.27 12.24
N VAL A 363 14.46 -2.46 12.63
CA VAL A 363 15.30 -3.66 12.76
C VAL A 363 15.91 -4.05 11.41
N SER A 364 15.11 -4.03 10.35
CA SER A 364 15.54 -4.35 8.98
C SER A 364 16.67 -3.43 8.52
N ARG A 365 16.51 -2.12 8.72
CA ARG A 365 17.53 -1.15 8.33
C ARG A 365 18.81 -1.27 9.18
N LEU A 366 18.69 -1.62 10.46
CA LEU A 366 19.85 -1.90 11.31
C LEU A 366 20.58 -3.16 10.86
N ALA A 367 19.86 -4.21 10.43
CA ALA A 367 20.46 -5.40 9.86
C ALA A 367 21.20 -5.10 8.54
N HIS A 368 20.65 -4.23 7.70
CA HIS A 368 21.34 -3.75 6.49
C HIS A 368 22.65 -3.04 6.83
N TYR A 369 22.64 -2.08 7.75
CA TYR A 369 23.86 -1.39 8.18
C TYR A 369 24.87 -2.33 8.83
N GLN A 370 24.40 -3.24 9.69
CA GLN A 370 25.25 -4.22 10.35
C GLN A 370 25.97 -5.11 9.33
N LYS A 371 25.26 -5.60 8.30
CA LYS A 371 25.85 -6.43 7.24
C LYS A 371 26.95 -5.69 6.49
N VAL A 372 26.73 -4.42 6.15
CA VAL A 372 27.74 -3.57 5.47
C VAL A 372 28.96 -3.33 6.37
N ILE A 373 28.74 -2.94 7.63
CA ILE A 373 29.82 -2.70 8.60
C ILE A 373 30.64 -3.96 8.85
N GLN A 374 29.97 -5.12 9.00
CA GLN A 374 30.66 -6.39 9.22
C GLN A 374 31.52 -6.79 8.01
N ARG A 375 31.04 -6.58 6.78
CA ARG A 375 31.82 -6.85 5.56
C ARG A 375 33.08 -6.01 5.48
N GLU A 376 33.00 -4.71 5.81
CA GLU A 376 34.17 -3.82 5.82
C GLU A 376 35.22 -4.23 6.86
N HIS A 377 34.80 -4.89 7.93
CA HIS A 377 35.69 -5.35 9.00
C HIS A 377 36.29 -6.75 8.77
N VAL A 378 35.86 -7.49 7.75
CA VAL A 378 36.46 -8.80 7.42
C VAL A 378 37.93 -8.62 7.04
N GLY A 379 38.82 -9.32 7.74
CA GLY A 379 40.27 -9.28 7.51
C GLY A 379 41.04 -8.30 8.41
N ILE A 380 40.36 -7.49 9.23
CA ILE A 380 41.01 -6.68 10.26
C ILE A 380 41.32 -7.57 11.48
N THR A 381 42.54 -7.52 11.99
CA THR A 381 42.90 -8.13 13.27
C THR A 381 42.17 -7.40 14.41
N SER A 382 41.06 -7.96 14.85
CA SER A 382 40.19 -7.36 15.87
C SER A 382 39.84 -8.40 16.94
N ASP A 383 40.12 -8.08 18.20
CA ASP A 383 39.61 -8.85 19.34
C ASP A 383 38.10 -8.64 19.48
N GLY A 384 37.38 -9.66 19.97
CA GLY A 384 35.92 -9.57 20.21
C GLY A 384 35.50 -8.34 21.04
N LYS A 385 36.29 -7.98 22.06
CA LYS A 385 36.05 -6.77 22.89
C LYS A 385 36.18 -5.46 22.12
N LYS A 386 37.08 -5.40 21.13
CA LYS A 386 37.26 -4.22 20.28
C LYS A 386 36.05 -4.07 19.36
N MET A 387 35.59 -5.16 18.77
CA MET A 387 34.40 -5.21 17.94
C MET A 387 33.14 -4.77 18.71
N GLU A 388 32.96 -5.28 19.93
CA GLU A 388 31.87 -4.88 20.81
C GLU A 388 31.88 -3.37 21.10
N LYS A 389 33.06 -2.80 21.37
CA LYS A 389 33.22 -1.36 21.62
C LYS A 389 32.90 -0.51 20.39
N GLU A 390 33.33 -0.94 19.21
CA GLU A 390 33.06 -0.25 17.95
C GLU A 390 31.57 -0.27 17.61
N LEU A 391 30.93 -1.44 17.67
CA LEU A 391 29.48 -1.59 17.45
C LEU A 391 28.66 -0.81 18.48
N SER A 392 29.06 -0.86 19.76
CA SER A 392 28.43 -0.05 20.82
C SER A 392 28.56 1.45 20.55
N THR A 393 29.72 1.90 20.07
CA THR A 393 29.94 3.32 19.73
C THR A 393 29.11 3.75 18.52
N TRP A 394 28.97 2.88 17.52
CA TRP A 394 28.09 3.12 16.38
C TRP A 394 26.62 3.19 16.81
N LEU A 395 26.10 2.22 17.58
CA LEU A 395 24.71 2.23 18.05
C LEU A 395 24.41 3.44 18.96
N LYS A 396 25.35 3.88 19.78
CA LYS A 396 25.18 5.09 20.61
C LYS A 396 24.89 6.34 19.77
N LYS A 397 25.34 6.41 18.51
CA LYS A 397 24.98 7.51 17.60
C LYS A 397 23.49 7.51 17.23
N LEU A 398 22.78 6.40 17.42
CA LEU A 398 21.36 6.24 17.11
C LEU A 398 20.45 6.34 18.35
N VAL A 399 21.05 6.40 19.55
CA VAL A 399 20.35 6.42 20.83
C VAL A 399 20.27 7.84 21.39
N THR A 400 19.10 8.21 21.90
CA THR A 400 18.93 9.44 22.69
C THR A 400 18.76 9.14 24.17
N THR A 401 19.66 9.67 24.99
CA THR A 401 19.64 9.53 26.45
C THR A 401 18.72 10.51 27.16
N MET A 402 18.16 11.49 26.44
CA MET A 402 17.23 12.45 27.04
C MET A 402 15.88 11.79 27.35
N PRO A 403 15.32 11.95 28.56
CA PRO A 403 14.12 11.25 28.99
C PRO A 403 12.85 11.69 28.25
N ASN A 404 12.81 12.93 27.74
CA ASN A 404 11.69 13.43 26.94
C ASN A 404 12.20 14.26 25.76
N PRO A 405 12.74 13.62 24.71
CA PRO A 405 13.30 14.33 23.58
C PRO A 405 12.20 15.02 22.77
N ASP A 406 12.51 16.13 22.09
CA ASP A 406 11.57 16.73 21.15
C ASP A 406 11.20 15.74 20.02
N ARG A 407 10.03 15.90 19.42
CA ARG A 407 9.51 15.02 18.39
C ARG A 407 10.45 14.89 17.19
N LYS A 408 11.07 15.99 16.76
CA LYS A 408 12.04 15.97 15.65
C LYS A 408 13.28 15.15 16.00
N LEU A 409 13.69 15.19 17.27
CA LEU A 409 14.87 14.49 17.76
C LEU A 409 14.60 12.99 17.92
N ARG A 410 13.42 12.60 18.43
CA ARG A 410 12.94 11.20 18.45
C ARG A 410 12.87 10.58 17.05
N ALA A 411 12.50 11.38 16.06
CA ALA A 411 12.39 10.90 14.69
C ALA A 411 13.76 10.61 14.05
N ARG A 412 14.78 11.41 14.37
CA ARG A 412 16.16 11.21 13.89
C ARG A 412 16.89 10.11 14.64
N TYR A 413 16.63 9.97 15.93
CA TYR A 413 17.24 8.97 16.82
C TYR A 413 16.17 7.99 17.31
N PRO A 414 15.98 6.87 16.61
CA PRO A 414 14.82 6.01 16.81
C PRO A 414 14.88 5.18 18.11
N LEU A 415 16.07 5.05 18.71
CA LEU A 415 16.31 4.21 19.87
C LEU A 415 16.36 5.01 21.18
N SER A 416 15.70 4.48 22.20
CA SER A 416 15.80 4.97 23.58
C SER A 416 16.96 4.32 24.33
N ASN A 417 17.24 3.05 24.05
CA ASN A 417 18.37 2.31 24.60
C ASN A 417 18.79 1.20 23.63
N ALA A 418 20.07 0.82 23.67
CA ALA A 418 20.61 -0.29 22.88
C ALA A 418 21.83 -0.89 23.60
N SER A 419 21.95 -2.21 23.56
CA SER A 419 23.12 -2.94 24.05
C SER A 419 23.56 -3.97 23.02
N VAL A 420 24.88 -4.23 22.97
CA VAL A 420 25.50 -5.24 22.10
C VAL A 420 26.34 -6.13 22.98
N THR A 421 26.26 -7.43 22.76
CA THR A 421 27.20 -8.41 23.30
C THR A 421 27.83 -9.17 22.13
N VAL A 422 29.15 -9.40 22.21
CA VAL A 422 29.90 -10.16 21.21
C VAL A 422 30.56 -11.34 21.92
N GLU A 423 30.23 -12.54 21.47
CA GLU A 423 30.76 -13.79 22.01
C GLU A 423 31.53 -14.52 20.91
N GLU A 424 32.71 -15.03 21.23
CA GLU A 424 33.47 -15.85 20.29
C GLU A 424 32.94 -17.29 20.30
N ASP A 425 32.80 -17.89 19.11
CA ASP A 425 32.39 -19.27 18.99
C ASP A 425 33.56 -20.19 19.41
N PRO A 426 33.43 -20.96 20.51
CA PRO A 426 34.51 -21.84 20.96
C PRO A 426 34.82 -22.96 19.96
N ALA A 427 33.89 -23.30 19.07
CA ALA A 427 34.10 -24.33 18.05
C ALA A 427 34.91 -23.82 16.85
N ASN A 428 34.81 -22.53 16.53
CA ASN A 428 35.42 -21.93 15.33
C ASN A 428 36.15 -20.63 15.71
N PRO A 429 37.45 -20.68 16.04
CA PRO A 429 38.21 -19.49 16.40
C PRO A 429 38.20 -18.46 15.26
N GLY A 430 37.90 -17.20 15.59
CA GLY A 430 37.73 -16.12 14.62
C GLY A 430 36.28 -15.90 14.14
N PHE A 431 35.33 -16.76 14.51
CA PHE A 431 33.90 -16.50 14.33
C PHE A 431 33.30 -15.88 15.60
N PHE A 432 32.53 -14.82 15.43
CA PHE A 432 31.90 -14.09 16.53
C PHE A 432 30.39 -14.06 16.35
N SER A 433 29.67 -14.38 17.42
CA SER A 433 28.23 -14.18 17.54
C SER A 433 27.97 -12.79 18.12
N VAL A 434 27.17 -11.99 17.41
CA VAL A 434 26.79 -10.64 17.84
C VAL A 434 25.30 -10.63 18.18
N SER A 435 24.97 -10.33 19.44
CA SER A 435 23.60 -10.13 19.89
C SER A 435 23.34 -8.65 20.17
N MET A 436 22.31 -8.09 19.53
CA MET A 436 21.90 -6.69 19.74
C MET A 436 20.50 -6.65 20.36
N VAL A 437 20.38 -5.97 21.50
CA VAL A 437 19.10 -5.72 22.16
C VAL A 437 18.76 -4.25 21.97
N LEU A 438 17.62 -3.99 21.34
CA LEU A 438 17.21 -2.65 20.89
C LEU A 438 15.90 -2.26 21.58
N LYS A 439 15.86 -1.06 22.18
CA LYS A 439 14.65 -0.49 22.80
C LYS A 439 14.21 0.77 22.05
N PRO A 440 13.21 0.70 21.15
CA PRO A 440 12.73 1.86 20.42
C PRO A 440 11.92 2.82 21.31
N HIS A 441 11.70 4.05 20.83
CA HIS A 441 10.72 4.95 21.43
C HIS A 441 9.30 4.45 21.16
N MET A 442 8.50 4.28 22.22
CA MET A 442 7.11 3.86 22.09
C MET A 442 6.26 4.98 21.49
N GLN A 443 5.46 4.64 20.49
CA GLN A 443 4.42 5.52 19.96
C GLN A 443 3.07 5.18 20.60
N LEU A 444 2.19 6.18 20.69
CA LEU A 444 0.85 6.02 21.23
C LEU A 444 -0.02 5.19 20.28
N GLU A 445 -0.63 4.12 20.78
CA GLU A 445 -1.51 3.23 20.01
C GLU A 445 -2.99 3.35 20.41
N GLY A 446 -3.26 3.62 21.69
CA GLY A 446 -4.62 3.78 22.19
C GLY A 446 -4.61 4.37 23.59
N VAL A 447 -5.72 5.00 23.97
CA VAL A 447 -5.96 5.54 25.31
C VAL A 447 -7.36 5.13 25.74
N ASN A 448 -7.45 4.37 26.83
CA ASN A 448 -8.72 4.13 27.50
C ASN A 448 -8.94 5.28 28.48
N ALA A 449 -9.89 6.17 28.17
CA ALA A 449 -10.24 7.29 29.02
C ALA A 449 -11.59 7.00 29.70
N GLU A 450 -11.55 6.83 31.02
CA GLU A 450 -12.75 6.76 31.85
C GLU A 450 -13.02 8.14 32.46
N LEU A 451 -14.21 8.69 32.20
CA LEU A 451 -14.61 9.99 32.72
C LEU A 451 -15.58 9.79 33.89
N THR A 452 -15.13 10.08 35.10
CA THR A 452 -15.95 9.99 36.31
C THR A 452 -16.27 11.39 36.84
N LEU A 453 -17.56 11.71 36.94
CA LEU A 453 -18.05 12.95 37.54
C LEU A 453 -18.05 12.82 39.07
N ILE A 454 -17.26 13.66 39.73
CA ILE A 454 -17.14 13.69 41.19
C ILE A 454 -17.42 15.10 41.71
N SER A 455 -18.13 15.20 42.84
CA SER A 455 -18.53 16.47 43.46
C SER A 455 -17.40 17.19 44.20
N LYS A 456 -16.36 16.46 44.61
CA LYS A 456 -15.09 16.98 45.11
C LYS A 456 -13.97 16.18 44.48
N LEU A 457 -12.97 16.86 43.93
CA LEU A 457 -11.72 16.23 43.50
C LEU A 457 -11.11 15.49 44.69
N PRO A 458 -10.64 14.24 44.54
CA PRO A 458 -9.83 13.60 45.57
C PRO A 458 -8.65 14.54 45.83
N ARG A 459 -8.43 14.91 47.10
CA ARG A 459 -7.21 15.62 47.47
C ARG A 459 -6.04 14.68 47.20
N ASP A 460 -5.01 15.20 46.52
CA ASP A 460 -3.77 14.46 46.30
C ASP A 460 -3.31 13.87 47.63
N LYS A 461 -3.10 12.55 47.67
CA LYS A 461 -2.42 11.91 48.80
C LYS A 461 -0.97 12.38 48.73
N GLU A 462 -0.56 13.17 49.71
CA GLU A 462 0.84 13.56 49.96
C GLU A 462 1.77 12.35 50.03
#